data_AF-A0A2Z6SJI1-F1
#
_entry.id   AF-A0A2Z6SJI1-F1
#
_cell.length_a   1.000
_cell.length_b   1.000
_cell.length_c   1.000
_cell.angle_alpha   90.00
_cell.angle_beta   90.00
_cell.angle_gamma   90.00
#
_symmetry.space_group_name_H-M   'P 1'
#
loop_
_entity.id
_entity.type
_entity.pdbx_description
1 polymer ?
#
loop_
_entity_poly.entity_id
_entity_poly.type
_entity_poly.pdbx_seq_one_letter_code
_entity_poly.pdbx_strand_id
1 'polypeptide(L)'
;MSNKKFNSDLSNTNNSSCDIFEITQNFVKMNIMETGPTTQYIHKNIFEEDLCFVIDELSNHYSRELNEGKESKIRKQHILDYINNLGINLREIVYWLLNNQHQSNSIHLLGYFNYYGIGVNIDLQKAFKLFQKAVELKHDTAQFNLANMYINGEGGDKNYDKAYELAKELSKKGYPSGTHLLGYCYDMGIGTGVNKEIAFELYQKITSLGNCSAQYNLAIMYKNGEGVGINYNKAFEFFKKSAGQEFSNGMTMLGYCYYNGIGTNVDMQKATESYLKAAKLGNQCAQFNLDLMYESGDGIEKNVKQAIYWYEKSAEQGNENAQVRLKELLKK
;
A
#
# COMPACT_ATOMS: atom_id res chain seq x y z
N MET A 1 -17.38 -6.57 -49.82
CA MET A 1 -18.14 -7.81 -49.55
C MET A 1 -17.30 -8.65 -48.60
N SER A 2 -17.58 -8.60 -47.30
CA SER A 2 -18.29 -9.67 -46.55
C SER A 2 -17.46 -10.97 -46.53
N ASN A 3 -17.11 -11.64 -45.43
CA ASN A 3 -17.69 -11.67 -44.09
C ASN A 3 -16.73 -12.38 -43.11
N LYS A 4 -16.84 -12.01 -41.84
CA LYS A 4 -16.48 -12.71 -40.58
C LYS A 4 -16.31 -14.24 -40.63
N LYS A 5 -15.37 -14.74 -39.81
CA LYS A 5 -15.70 -15.68 -38.69
C LYS A 5 -14.59 -15.69 -37.62
N PHE A 6 -14.88 -15.02 -36.52
CA PHE A 6 -14.36 -15.31 -35.18
C PHE A 6 -15.24 -16.39 -34.56
N ASN A 7 -14.63 -17.37 -33.89
CA ASN A 7 -15.15 -18.20 -32.78
C ASN A 7 -13.90 -18.92 -32.22
N SER A 8 -13.41 -18.56 -31.02
CA SER A 8 -13.90 -18.94 -29.69
C SER A 8 -13.62 -20.41 -29.36
N ASP A 9 -12.68 -20.60 -28.43
CA ASP A 9 -12.84 -21.40 -27.20
C ASP A 9 -11.49 -21.95 -26.76
N LEU A 10 -11.02 -21.53 -25.58
CA LEU A 10 -10.42 -22.43 -24.60
C LEU A 10 -10.32 -21.72 -23.24
N SER A 11 -11.15 -22.25 -22.34
CA SER A 11 -11.28 -21.98 -20.92
C SER A 11 -10.05 -22.38 -20.11
N ASN A 12 -9.70 -21.53 -19.13
CA ASN A 12 -9.34 -21.86 -17.74
C ASN A 12 -8.50 -23.12 -17.45
N THR A 13 -7.28 -22.96 -16.92
CA THR A 13 -6.97 -23.03 -15.46
C THR A 13 -5.46 -23.16 -15.19
N ASN A 14 -5.01 -22.38 -14.20
CA ASN A 14 -4.04 -22.68 -13.13
C ASN A 14 -2.70 -23.35 -13.45
N ASN A 15 -1.60 -22.62 -13.17
CA ASN A 15 -0.66 -22.89 -12.07
C ASN A 15 0.75 -22.34 -12.41
N SER A 16 1.25 -21.45 -11.57
CA SER A 16 2.66 -21.40 -11.17
C SER A 16 2.67 -20.70 -9.80
N SER A 17 3.16 -21.19 -8.66
CA SER A 17 4.22 -22.15 -8.33
C SER A 17 5.51 -21.87 -9.10
N CYS A 18 6.36 -21.01 -8.57
CA CYS A 18 7.61 -21.45 -7.94
C CYS A 18 8.51 -20.25 -7.62
N ASP A 19 8.94 -20.25 -6.36
CA ASP A 19 10.33 -20.12 -5.95
C ASP A 19 11.03 -18.78 -6.22
N ILE A 20 10.93 -17.96 -5.18
CA ILE A 20 11.89 -16.93 -4.79
C ILE A 20 13.26 -17.59 -4.58
N PHE A 21 14.27 -17.23 -5.37
CA PHE A 21 15.66 -17.18 -4.89
C PHE A 21 16.53 -16.23 -5.71
N GLU A 22 17.23 -15.38 -4.95
CA GLU A 22 18.50 -14.67 -5.23
C GLU A 22 18.61 -13.62 -6.36
N ILE A 23 18.65 -12.35 -5.93
CA ILE A 23 19.66 -11.40 -6.41
C ILE A 23 20.41 -10.79 -5.20
N THR A 24 21.69 -11.12 -5.18
CA THR A 24 22.81 -10.64 -4.36
C THR A 24 22.88 -9.11 -4.21
N GLN A 25 22.88 -8.62 -2.98
CA GLN A 25 24.05 -8.11 -2.21
C GLN A 25 24.65 -6.77 -2.66
N ASN A 26 24.44 -5.76 -1.81
CA ASN A 26 25.51 -4.85 -1.36
C ASN A 26 25.02 -4.02 -0.17
N PHE A 27 25.18 -4.51 1.06
CA PHE A 27 25.37 -3.67 2.25
C PHE A 27 26.17 -4.46 3.30
N VAL A 28 27.40 -3.99 3.54
CA VAL A 28 28.37 -4.26 4.61
C VAL A 28 28.12 -5.50 5.49
N LYS A 29 28.94 -6.54 5.25
CA LYS A 29 29.25 -7.59 6.22
C LYS A 29 29.98 -6.96 7.43
N MET A 30 29.32 -6.89 8.58
CA MET A 30 30.00 -6.86 9.88
C MET A 30 29.66 -8.16 10.60
N ASN A 31 30.68 -9.02 10.74
CA ASN A 31 30.63 -10.21 11.58
C ASN A 31 30.22 -9.82 13.01
N ILE A 32 29.16 -10.44 13.52
CA ILE A 32 28.85 -10.41 14.95
C ILE A 32 29.59 -11.59 15.57
N MET A 33 30.66 -11.29 16.31
CA MET A 33 31.09 -12.19 17.38
C MET A 33 30.06 -12.11 18.51
N GLU A 34 29.58 -13.26 18.96
CA GLU A 34 28.91 -13.40 20.25
C GLU A 34 29.87 -12.94 21.35
N THR A 35 29.59 -11.78 21.95
CA THR A 35 30.13 -11.41 23.26
C THR A 35 29.03 -10.74 24.07
N GLY A 36 28.88 -11.17 25.32
CA GLY A 36 27.93 -10.63 26.30
C GLY A 36 28.12 -9.14 26.60
N PRO A 37 27.35 -8.56 27.54
CA PRO A 37 27.08 -7.14 27.58
C PRO A 37 28.33 -6.36 27.97
N THR A 38 28.93 -5.66 27.01
CA THR A 38 29.92 -4.62 27.29
C THR A 38 29.27 -3.27 27.12
N THR A 39 29.00 -2.67 28.27
CA THR A 39 28.54 -1.31 28.49
C THR A 39 29.55 -0.32 27.90
N GLN A 40 29.32 0.12 26.66
CA GLN A 40 29.96 1.31 26.11
C GLN A 40 29.16 1.89 24.93
N TYR A 41 28.03 2.53 25.24
CA TYR A 41 27.38 3.47 24.34
C TYR A 41 27.23 4.81 25.06
N ILE A 42 28.14 5.72 24.75
CA ILE A 42 28.01 7.14 25.07
C ILE A 42 27.18 7.75 23.94
N HIS A 43 25.86 7.74 24.08
CA HIS A 43 24.96 8.70 23.46
C HIS A 43 23.89 9.04 24.50
N LYS A 44 23.74 10.35 24.73
CA LYS A 44 22.76 11.02 25.62
C LYS A 44 21.63 10.08 26.06
N ASN A 45 21.70 9.56 27.30
CA ASN A 45 20.70 8.66 27.87
C ASN A 45 19.29 9.21 27.61
N ILE A 46 18.60 8.62 26.62
CA ILE A 46 17.15 8.75 26.53
C ILE A 46 16.67 7.86 27.67
N PHE A 47 16.03 8.46 28.69
CA PHE A 47 15.53 7.67 29.80
C PHE A 47 14.44 6.71 29.29
N GLU A 48 14.25 5.56 29.93
CA GLU A 48 13.20 4.61 29.51
C GLU A 48 11.81 5.26 29.41
N GLU A 49 11.56 6.26 30.26
CA GLU A 49 10.34 7.09 30.25
C GLU A 49 10.22 7.92 28.96
N ASP A 50 11.33 8.47 28.45
CA ASP A 50 11.36 9.24 27.21
C ASP A 50 11.08 8.34 25.99
N LEU A 51 11.56 7.09 26.00
CA LEU A 51 11.28 6.13 24.93
C LEU A 51 9.81 5.70 24.91
N CYS A 52 9.17 5.51 26.08
CA CYS A 52 7.75 5.21 26.14
C CYS A 52 6.91 6.29 25.42
N PHE A 53 7.21 7.56 25.68
CA PHE A 53 6.54 8.69 25.02
C PHE A 53 6.77 8.68 23.50
N VAL A 54 8.01 8.41 23.05
CA VAL A 54 8.34 8.32 21.62
C VAL A 54 7.57 7.18 20.93
N ILE A 55 7.43 6.02 21.59
CA ILE A 55 6.68 4.87 21.08
C ILE A 55 5.19 5.21 20.94
N ASP A 56 4.61 5.90 21.93
CA ASP A 56 3.23 6.34 21.87
C ASP A 56 2.99 7.36 20.75
N GLU A 57 3.89 8.33 20.59
CA GLU A 57 3.82 9.29 19.49
C GLU A 57 3.95 8.62 18.11
N LEU A 58 4.86 7.64 17.97
CA LEU A 58 4.98 6.83 16.74
C LEU A 58 3.70 6.05 16.43
N SER A 59 3.09 5.43 17.45
CA SER A 59 1.83 4.69 17.30
C SER A 59 0.68 5.62 16.90
N ASN A 60 0.57 6.79 17.54
CA ASN A 60 -0.42 7.83 17.22
C ASN A 60 -0.24 8.37 15.81
N HIS A 61 1.00 8.68 15.42
CA HIS A 61 1.33 9.14 14.08
C HIS A 61 0.91 8.09 13.04
N TYR A 62 1.30 6.83 13.22
CA TYR A 62 0.90 5.74 12.35
C TYR A 62 -0.63 5.60 12.23
N SER A 63 -1.33 5.63 13.37
CA SER A 63 -2.79 5.49 13.43
C SER A 63 -3.49 6.61 12.65
N ARG A 64 -3.01 7.86 12.79
CA ARG A 64 -3.53 8.99 12.01
C ARG A 64 -3.38 8.76 10.51
N GLU A 65 -2.18 8.43 10.05
CA GLU A 65 -1.92 8.21 8.62
C GLU A 65 -2.69 7.03 8.04
N LEU A 66 -2.88 5.99 8.84
CA LEU A 66 -3.71 4.85 8.48
C LEU A 66 -5.16 5.29 8.24
N ASN A 67 -5.71 6.12 9.12
CA ASN A 67 -7.08 6.61 9.02
C ASN A 67 -7.27 7.67 7.91
N GLU A 68 -6.21 8.39 7.54
CA GLU A 68 -6.15 9.20 6.31
C GLU A 68 -6.13 8.32 5.04
N GLY A 69 -5.86 7.02 5.18
CA GLY A 69 -5.85 6.07 4.07
C GLY A 69 -4.54 6.04 3.28
N LYS A 70 -3.43 6.53 3.86
CA LYS A 70 -2.12 6.55 3.21
C LYS A 70 -1.60 5.13 2.94
N GLU A 71 -0.95 4.97 1.80
CA GLU A 71 -0.36 3.70 1.36
C GLU A 71 0.69 3.19 2.37
N SER A 72 0.81 1.86 2.49
CA SER A 72 1.74 1.23 3.44
C SER A 72 3.20 1.66 3.24
N LYS A 73 3.64 1.79 1.98
CA LYS A 73 5.00 2.27 1.64
C LYS A 73 5.25 3.68 2.17
N ILE A 74 4.28 4.58 2.02
CA ILE A 74 4.36 5.97 2.50
C ILE A 74 4.40 6.01 4.02
N ARG A 75 3.49 5.28 4.69
CA ARG A 75 3.48 5.18 6.16
C ARG A 75 4.79 4.61 6.71
N LYS A 76 5.37 3.62 6.05
CA LYS A 76 6.70 3.09 6.40
C LYS A 76 7.77 4.16 6.30
N GLN A 77 7.80 4.92 5.20
CA GLN A 77 8.78 5.98 5.01
C GLN A 77 8.66 7.06 6.08
N HIS A 78 7.45 7.53 6.37
CA HIS A 78 7.23 8.56 7.39
C HIS A 78 7.63 8.11 8.79
N ILE A 79 7.43 6.84 9.14
CA ILE A 79 7.92 6.28 10.42
C ILE A 79 9.44 6.29 10.48
N LEU A 80 10.13 5.91 9.40
CA LEU A 80 11.59 5.98 9.33
C LEU A 80 12.10 7.42 9.43
N ASP A 81 11.47 8.35 8.72
CA ASP A 81 11.82 9.76 8.74
C ASP A 81 11.60 10.37 10.13
N TYR A 82 10.51 10.01 10.81
CA TYR A 82 10.24 10.44 12.18
C TYR A 82 11.33 9.98 13.14
N ILE A 83 11.72 8.69 13.09
CA ILE A 83 12.80 8.13 13.93
C ILE A 83 14.13 8.86 13.65
N ASN A 84 14.46 9.06 12.37
CA ASN A 84 15.69 9.74 11.96
C ASN A 84 15.72 11.20 12.43
N ASN A 85 14.59 11.91 12.35
CA ASN A 85 14.47 13.32 12.76
C ASN A 85 14.60 13.49 14.28
N LEU A 86 14.20 12.50 15.07
CA LEU A 86 14.44 12.51 16.52
C LEU A 86 15.91 12.27 16.89
N GLY A 87 16.74 11.82 15.94
CA GLY A 87 18.14 11.48 16.17
C GLY A 87 18.33 10.25 17.05
N ILE A 88 17.29 9.42 17.21
CA ILE A 88 17.32 8.20 18.02
C ILE A 88 17.87 7.06 17.17
N ASN A 89 18.75 6.25 17.76
CA ASN A 89 19.25 5.08 17.06
C ASN A 89 18.13 4.04 16.92
N LEU A 90 17.83 3.63 15.70
CA LEU A 90 16.81 2.61 15.42
C LEU A 90 17.03 1.31 16.24
N ARG A 91 18.29 0.94 16.52
CA ARG A 91 18.60 -0.24 17.33
C ARG A 91 18.15 -0.09 18.79
N GLU A 92 18.21 1.12 19.34
CA GLU A 92 17.74 1.39 20.71
C GLU A 92 16.22 1.24 20.79
N ILE A 93 15.49 1.76 19.80
CA ILE A 93 14.03 1.57 19.69
C ILE A 93 13.69 0.09 19.61
N VAL A 94 14.35 -0.67 18.72
CA VAL A 94 14.13 -2.12 18.58
C VAL A 94 14.43 -2.85 19.88
N TYR A 95 15.55 -2.55 20.54
CA TYR A 95 15.90 -3.16 21.82
C TYR A 95 14.85 -2.86 22.89
N TRP A 96 14.38 -1.61 22.97
CA TRP A 96 13.34 -1.23 23.92
C TRP A 96 12.02 -1.98 23.64
N LEU A 97 11.58 -2.05 22.38
CA LEU A 97 10.37 -2.78 21.97
C LEU A 97 10.45 -4.28 22.31
N LEU A 98 11.63 -4.90 22.15
CA LEU A 98 11.85 -6.31 22.49
C LEU A 98 11.69 -6.57 23.99
N ASN A 99 12.09 -5.62 24.84
CA ASN A 99 12.05 -5.75 26.30
C ASN A 99 10.75 -5.24 26.93
N ASN A 100 9.92 -4.46 26.21
CA ASN A 100 8.73 -3.81 26.75
C ASN A 100 7.41 -4.34 26.14
N GLN A 101 7.24 -5.66 26.11
CA GLN A 101 6.08 -6.33 25.48
C GLN A 101 4.85 -6.46 26.41
N HIS A 102 4.63 -5.47 27.27
CA HIS A 102 3.48 -5.40 28.19
C HIS A 102 2.43 -4.39 27.73
N GLN A 103 2.84 -3.36 27.00
CA GLN A 103 1.95 -2.34 26.46
C GLN A 103 1.56 -2.66 25.01
N SER A 104 0.32 -2.35 24.66
CA SER A 104 -0.23 -2.67 23.35
C SER A 104 0.48 -1.93 22.21
N ASN A 105 0.83 -0.65 22.39
CA ASN A 105 1.56 0.15 21.39
C ASN A 105 2.93 -0.44 21.06
N SER A 106 3.69 -0.82 22.10
CA SER A 106 4.99 -1.47 21.96
C SER A 106 4.87 -2.80 21.20
N ILE A 107 3.91 -3.64 21.58
CA ILE A 107 3.67 -4.93 20.90
C ILE A 107 3.28 -4.70 19.43
N HIS A 108 2.39 -3.74 19.15
CA HIS A 108 1.97 -3.40 17.80
C HIS A 108 3.14 -2.91 16.94
N LEU A 109 3.94 -1.95 17.43
CA LEU A 109 5.09 -1.43 16.70
C LEU A 109 6.16 -2.50 16.48
N LEU A 110 6.41 -3.37 17.45
CA LEU A 110 7.29 -4.52 17.24
C LEU A 110 6.75 -5.44 16.13
N GLY A 111 5.44 -5.71 16.12
CA GLY A 111 4.78 -6.47 15.06
C GLY A 111 4.95 -5.80 13.69
N TYR A 112 4.74 -4.49 13.63
CA TYR A 112 4.94 -3.67 12.44
C TYR A 112 6.39 -3.71 11.94
N PHE A 113 7.37 -3.66 12.85
CA PHE A 113 8.79 -3.71 12.51
C PHE A 113 9.18 -5.08 11.95
N ASN A 114 8.67 -6.16 12.51
CA ASN A 114 8.87 -7.52 11.96
C ASN A 114 8.16 -7.70 10.62
N TYR A 115 7.01 -7.05 10.40
CA TYR A 115 6.29 -7.11 9.12
C TYR A 115 7.08 -6.42 8.00
N TYR A 116 7.62 -5.22 8.26
CA TYR A 116 8.28 -4.40 7.23
C TYR A 116 9.81 -4.48 7.24
N GLY A 117 10.41 -5.22 8.16
CA GLY A 117 11.86 -5.33 8.33
C GLY A 117 12.51 -4.02 8.81
N ILE A 118 11.89 -3.32 9.76
CA ILE A 118 12.40 -2.04 10.29
C ILE A 118 13.32 -2.34 11.47
N GLY A 119 14.64 -2.28 11.24
CA GLY A 119 15.65 -2.55 12.28
C GLY A 119 15.74 -4.01 12.73
N VAL A 120 14.93 -4.89 12.13
CA VAL A 120 14.90 -6.35 12.33
C VAL A 120 14.70 -7.03 10.97
N ASN A 121 15.00 -8.34 10.89
CA ASN A 121 14.66 -9.12 9.70
C ASN A 121 13.14 -9.26 9.56
N ILE A 122 12.66 -9.39 8.32
CA ILE A 122 11.25 -9.66 8.05
C ILE A 122 10.88 -11.02 8.65
N ASP A 123 9.85 -11.03 9.49
CA ASP A 123 9.28 -12.23 10.11
C ASP A 123 7.77 -12.07 10.22
N LEU A 124 7.06 -12.53 9.19
CA LEU A 124 5.59 -12.41 9.11
C LEU A 124 4.88 -13.27 10.15
N GLN A 125 5.46 -14.42 10.54
CA GLN A 125 4.89 -15.29 11.56
C GLN A 125 4.94 -14.63 12.94
N LYS A 126 6.08 -13.99 13.26
CA LYS A 126 6.22 -13.22 14.49
C LYS A 126 5.37 -11.95 14.47
N ALA A 127 5.31 -11.23 13.36
CA ALA A 127 4.43 -10.08 13.20
C ALA A 127 2.96 -10.45 13.46
N PHE A 128 2.50 -11.56 12.89
CA PHE A 128 1.15 -12.09 13.07
C PHE A 128 0.83 -12.36 14.55
N LYS A 129 1.71 -13.09 15.26
CA LYS A 129 1.54 -13.37 16.70
C LYS A 129 1.55 -12.11 17.55
N LEU A 130 2.41 -11.14 17.23
CA LEU A 130 2.47 -9.86 17.94
C LEU A 130 1.18 -9.06 17.72
N PHE A 131 0.65 -9.01 16.50
CA PHE A 131 -0.64 -8.35 16.27
C PHE A 131 -1.79 -9.05 16.98
N GLN A 132 -1.83 -10.39 17.03
CA GLN A 132 -2.81 -11.11 17.85
C GLN A 132 -2.75 -10.69 19.32
N LYS A 133 -1.56 -10.68 19.91
CA LYS A 133 -1.34 -10.23 21.31
C LYS A 133 -1.75 -8.77 21.52
N ALA A 134 -1.45 -7.87 20.58
CA ALA A 134 -1.88 -6.47 20.67
C ALA A 134 -3.40 -6.32 20.56
N VAL A 135 -4.08 -7.14 19.75
CA VAL A 135 -5.56 -7.18 19.64
C VAL A 135 -6.20 -7.68 20.94
N GLU A 136 -5.61 -8.69 21.61
CA GLU A 136 -6.05 -9.13 22.95
C GLU A 136 -5.99 -7.98 23.97
N LEU A 137 -5.04 -7.06 23.80
CA LEU A 137 -4.91 -5.81 24.56
C LEU A 137 -5.73 -4.63 23.98
N LYS A 138 -6.69 -4.91 23.08
CA LYS A 138 -7.61 -3.95 22.45
C LYS A 138 -6.92 -2.87 21.60
N HIS A 139 -5.82 -3.20 20.93
CA HIS A 139 -5.15 -2.27 20.03
C HIS A 139 -5.81 -2.21 18.64
N ASP A 140 -6.40 -1.05 18.32
CA ASP A 140 -7.21 -0.89 17.11
C ASP A 140 -6.37 -0.94 15.81
N THR A 141 -5.18 -0.34 15.81
CA THR A 141 -4.29 -0.42 14.64
C THR A 141 -3.78 -1.84 14.38
N ALA A 142 -3.48 -2.61 15.43
CA ALA A 142 -3.09 -4.00 15.30
C ALA A 142 -4.23 -4.84 14.73
N GLN A 143 -5.46 -4.53 15.13
CA GLN A 143 -6.66 -5.14 14.59
C GLN A 143 -6.78 -4.93 13.07
N PHE A 144 -6.49 -3.72 12.57
CA PHE A 144 -6.45 -3.45 11.14
C PHE A 144 -5.36 -4.26 10.41
N ASN A 145 -4.14 -4.29 10.97
CA ASN A 145 -3.03 -5.03 10.37
C ASN A 145 -3.30 -6.53 10.35
N LEU A 146 -3.81 -7.08 11.46
CA LEU A 146 -4.17 -8.49 11.57
C LEU A 146 -5.29 -8.88 10.60
N ALA A 147 -6.30 -8.02 10.42
CA ALA A 147 -7.36 -8.25 9.44
C ALA A 147 -6.80 -8.37 8.02
N ASN A 148 -5.88 -7.48 7.61
CA ASN A 148 -5.21 -7.58 6.30
C ASN A 148 -4.35 -8.84 6.17
N MET A 149 -3.62 -9.23 7.23
CA MET A 149 -2.84 -10.47 7.22
C MET A 149 -3.73 -11.70 7.02
N TYR A 150 -4.92 -11.73 7.64
CA TYR A 150 -5.91 -12.78 7.39
C TYR A 150 -6.50 -12.76 5.97
N ILE A 151 -6.62 -11.59 5.33
CA ILE A 151 -7.06 -11.49 3.93
C ILE A 151 -5.99 -12.08 3.00
N ASN A 152 -4.73 -11.72 3.25
CA ASN A 152 -3.63 -12.09 2.37
C ASN A 152 -3.09 -13.51 2.64
N GLY A 153 -3.30 -14.05 3.84
CA GLY A 153 -2.65 -15.29 4.30
C GLY A 153 -1.19 -15.06 4.64
N GLU A 154 -0.87 -13.91 5.23
CA GLU A 154 0.48 -13.54 5.63
C GLU A 154 0.72 -13.98 7.08
N GLY A 155 1.83 -14.68 7.35
CA GLY A 155 2.15 -15.14 8.70
C GLY A 155 1.19 -16.22 9.25
N GLY A 156 0.31 -16.78 8.40
CA GLY A 156 -0.67 -17.82 8.73
C GLY A 156 -1.57 -18.09 7.52
N ASP A 157 -2.63 -18.87 7.70
CA ASP A 157 -3.59 -19.13 6.63
C ASP A 157 -4.59 -17.98 6.45
N LYS A 158 -5.17 -17.90 5.23
CA LYS A 158 -6.28 -16.97 4.95
C LYS A 158 -7.46 -17.29 5.86
N ASN A 159 -8.07 -16.24 6.44
CA ASN A 159 -9.27 -16.39 7.26
C ASN A 159 -10.19 -15.18 7.07
N TYR A 160 -11.06 -15.27 6.07
CA TYR A 160 -11.92 -14.17 5.68
C TYR A 160 -12.99 -13.83 6.74
N ASP A 161 -13.48 -14.83 7.47
CA ASP A 161 -14.46 -14.60 8.55
C ASP A 161 -13.85 -13.76 9.68
N LYS A 162 -12.62 -14.10 10.11
CA LYS A 162 -11.90 -13.30 11.11
C LYS A 162 -11.56 -11.90 10.59
N ALA A 163 -11.11 -11.78 9.35
CA ALA A 163 -10.84 -10.48 8.75
C ALA A 163 -12.09 -9.58 8.75
N TYR A 164 -13.23 -10.14 8.33
CA TYR A 164 -14.51 -9.43 8.31
C TYR A 164 -14.97 -8.99 9.70
N GLU A 165 -14.91 -9.87 10.70
CA GLU A 165 -15.31 -9.51 12.07
C GLU A 165 -14.40 -8.43 12.68
N LEU A 166 -13.08 -8.49 12.45
CA LEU A 166 -12.15 -7.44 12.89
C LEU A 166 -12.46 -6.10 12.19
N ALA A 167 -12.73 -6.10 10.88
CA ALA A 167 -13.09 -4.90 10.14
C ALA A 167 -14.41 -4.29 10.65
N LYS A 168 -15.41 -5.13 10.92
CA LYS A 168 -16.73 -4.75 11.45
C LYS A 168 -16.63 -4.12 12.83
N GLU A 169 -15.83 -4.68 13.72
CA GLU A 169 -15.60 -4.10 15.05
C GLU A 169 -14.89 -2.74 14.95
N LEU A 170 -13.85 -2.60 14.11
CA LEU A 170 -13.20 -1.30 13.91
C LEU A 170 -14.15 -0.25 13.33
N SER A 171 -14.99 -0.63 12.37
CA SER A 171 -15.98 0.27 11.80
C SER A 171 -17.00 0.74 12.85
N LYS A 172 -17.45 -0.16 13.74
CA LYS A 172 -18.33 0.18 14.87
C LYS A 172 -17.68 1.16 15.85
N LYS A 173 -16.37 1.04 16.09
CA LYS A 173 -15.59 1.97 16.90
C LYS A 173 -15.39 3.35 16.22
N GLY A 174 -15.78 3.50 14.95
CA GLY A 174 -15.71 4.75 14.21
C GLY A 174 -14.37 4.99 13.51
N TYR A 175 -13.50 3.99 13.40
CA TYR A 175 -12.24 4.13 12.69
C TYR A 175 -12.46 4.21 11.17
N PRO A 176 -11.95 5.26 10.49
CA PRO A 176 -12.04 5.36 9.03
C PRO A 176 -11.40 4.19 8.30
N SER A 177 -10.21 3.76 8.74
CA SER A 177 -9.53 2.59 8.16
C SER A 177 -10.30 1.28 8.32
N GLY A 178 -10.95 1.08 9.47
CA GLY A 178 -11.83 -0.05 9.70
C GLY A 178 -13.09 -0.03 8.84
N THR A 179 -13.69 1.15 8.68
CA THR A 179 -14.86 1.34 7.82
C THR A 179 -14.52 1.17 6.34
N HIS A 180 -13.34 1.64 5.92
CA HIS A 180 -12.79 1.37 4.59
C HIS A 180 -12.61 -0.12 4.36
N LEU A 181 -11.98 -0.82 5.32
CA LEU A 181 -11.76 -2.26 5.21
C LEU A 181 -13.07 -3.06 5.18
N LEU A 182 -14.07 -2.66 5.98
CA LEU A 182 -15.40 -3.27 5.93
C LEU A 182 -16.08 -3.04 4.57
N GLY A 183 -15.93 -1.82 4.01
CA GLY A 183 -16.37 -1.51 2.65
C GLY A 183 -15.73 -2.44 1.63
N TYR A 184 -14.41 -2.64 1.74
CA TYR A 184 -13.65 -3.57 0.90
C TYR A 184 -14.12 -5.02 1.05
N CYS A 185 -14.47 -5.46 2.26
CA CYS A 185 -15.02 -6.78 2.48
C CYS A 185 -16.34 -7.00 1.72
N TYR A 186 -17.27 -6.03 1.75
CA TYR A 186 -18.51 -6.11 0.96
C TYR A 186 -18.27 -5.98 -0.54
N ASP A 187 -17.29 -5.17 -0.94
CA ASP A 187 -16.94 -4.93 -2.34
C ASP A 187 -16.42 -6.21 -3.02
N MET A 188 -15.60 -6.97 -2.29
CA MET A 188 -14.91 -8.17 -2.77
C MET A 188 -15.51 -9.50 -2.29
N GLY A 189 -16.46 -9.47 -1.35
CA GLY A 189 -17.04 -10.68 -0.76
C GLY A 189 -16.10 -11.41 0.21
N ILE A 190 -15.33 -10.66 1.01
CA ILE A 190 -14.39 -11.22 1.99
C ILE A 190 -15.13 -11.43 3.32
N GLY A 191 -15.43 -12.69 3.66
CA GLY A 191 -16.12 -13.07 4.90
C GLY A 191 -17.60 -12.68 4.91
N THR A 192 -18.12 -12.25 3.76
CA THR A 192 -19.50 -11.84 3.52
C THR A 192 -19.83 -12.07 2.04
N GLY A 193 -21.11 -12.06 1.67
CA GLY A 193 -21.50 -11.94 0.27
C GLY A 193 -21.12 -10.57 -0.29
N VAL A 194 -20.88 -10.51 -1.61
CA VAL A 194 -20.66 -9.25 -2.33
C VAL A 194 -21.89 -8.36 -2.21
N ASN A 195 -21.70 -7.12 -1.77
CA ASN A 195 -22.76 -6.10 -1.72
C ASN A 195 -22.17 -4.71 -2.04
N LYS A 196 -22.30 -4.31 -3.31
CA LYS A 196 -21.77 -3.03 -3.79
C LYS A 196 -22.50 -1.82 -3.21
N GLU A 197 -23.79 -1.95 -2.88
CA GLU A 197 -24.56 -0.84 -2.28
C GLU A 197 -24.04 -0.52 -0.87
N ILE A 198 -23.85 -1.54 -0.03
CA ILE A 198 -23.27 -1.36 1.32
C ILE A 198 -21.82 -0.85 1.22
N ALA A 199 -21.00 -1.40 0.31
CA ALA A 199 -19.64 -0.92 0.09
C ALA A 199 -19.62 0.58 -0.28
N PHE A 200 -20.51 0.99 -1.18
CA PHE A 200 -20.67 2.38 -1.60
C PHE A 200 -21.01 3.30 -0.43
N GLU A 201 -21.99 2.92 0.39
CA GLU A 201 -22.39 3.69 1.58
C GLU A 201 -21.24 3.82 2.58
N LEU A 202 -20.51 2.73 2.84
CA LEU A 202 -19.37 2.72 3.76
C LEU A 202 -18.23 3.61 3.27
N TYR A 203 -17.86 3.53 1.99
CA TYR A 203 -16.84 4.41 1.43
C TYR A 203 -17.30 5.86 1.45
N GLN A 204 -18.55 6.14 1.04
CA GLN A 204 -19.12 7.49 1.04
C GLN A 204 -19.07 8.12 2.44
N LYS A 205 -19.45 7.36 3.48
CA LYS A 205 -19.46 7.81 4.88
C LYS A 205 -18.13 8.39 5.35
N ILE A 206 -17.00 7.84 4.91
CA ILE A 206 -15.66 8.24 5.40
C ILE A 206 -14.92 9.17 4.43
N THR A 207 -15.48 9.48 3.25
CA THR A 207 -14.86 10.45 2.33
C THR A 207 -14.81 11.87 2.89
N SER A 208 -15.79 12.26 3.71
CA SER A 208 -15.82 13.56 4.41
C SER A 208 -14.73 13.68 5.48
N LEU A 209 -14.21 12.56 5.97
CA LEU A 209 -13.08 12.49 6.90
C LEU A 209 -11.72 12.52 6.20
N GLY A 210 -11.70 12.71 4.88
CA GLY A 210 -10.47 12.83 4.11
C GLY A 210 -9.82 11.50 3.70
N ASN A 211 -10.39 10.34 4.00
CA ASN A 211 -9.72 9.06 3.68
C ASN A 211 -9.50 8.89 2.16
N CYS A 212 -8.24 8.96 1.70
CA CYS A 212 -7.90 9.02 0.28
C CYS A 212 -8.12 7.69 -0.45
N SER A 213 -7.95 6.56 0.25
CA SER A 213 -8.27 5.21 -0.25
C SER A 213 -9.77 5.04 -0.49
N ALA A 214 -10.62 5.53 0.42
CA ALA A 214 -12.07 5.51 0.25
C ALA A 214 -12.55 6.44 -0.87
N GLN A 215 -11.95 7.63 -0.99
CA GLN A 215 -12.21 8.53 -2.12
C GLN A 215 -11.89 7.84 -3.46
N TYR A 216 -10.76 7.13 -3.54
CA TYR A 216 -10.40 6.36 -4.72
C TYR A 216 -11.42 5.24 -5.03
N ASN A 217 -11.79 4.42 -4.04
CA ASN A 217 -12.75 3.34 -4.25
C ASN A 217 -14.14 3.88 -4.66
N LEU A 218 -14.60 4.96 -4.02
CA LEU A 218 -15.84 5.62 -4.39
C LEU A 218 -15.81 6.16 -5.82
N ALA A 219 -14.67 6.71 -6.26
CA ALA A 219 -14.48 7.15 -7.64
C ALA A 219 -14.57 5.99 -8.63
N ILE A 220 -13.97 4.84 -8.31
CA ILE A 220 -14.08 3.61 -9.12
C ILE A 220 -15.53 3.17 -9.24
N MET A 221 -16.30 3.18 -8.14
CA MET A 221 -17.71 2.81 -8.14
C MET A 221 -18.56 3.73 -9.02
N TYR A 222 -18.35 5.05 -8.94
CA TYR A 222 -19.00 6.00 -9.84
C TYR A 222 -18.58 5.82 -11.31
N LYS A 223 -17.32 5.48 -11.58
CA LYS A 223 -16.83 5.23 -12.94
C LYS A 223 -17.48 3.99 -13.56
N ASN A 224 -17.62 2.93 -12.77
CA ASN A 224 -18.10 1.63 -13.25
C ASN A 224 -19.60 1.42 -13.11
N GLY A 225 -20.28 2.22 -12.28
CA GLY A 225 -21.70 2.02 -11.96
C GLY A 225 -21.93 0.90 -10.95
N GLU A 226 -21.01 0.68 -10.02
CA GLU A 226 -21.09 -0.39 -9.02
C GLU A 226 -21.73 0.13 -7.74
N GLY A 227 -22.91 -0.38 -7.35
CA GLY A 227 -23.65 0.08 -6.16
C GLY A 227 -24.23 1.50 -6.28
N VAL A 228 -24.00 2.18 -7.41
CA VAL A 228 -24.48 3.52 -7.73
C VAL A 228 -24.56 3.66 -9.26
N GLY A 229 -25.38 4.57 -9.77
CA GLY A 229 -25.38 4.89 -11.20
C GLY A 229 -24.05 5.51 -11.67
N ILE A 230 -23.67 5.24 -12.93
CA ILE A 230 -22.46 5.79 -13.56
C ILE A 230 -22.48 7.33 -13.48
N ASN A 231 -21.39 7.92 -13.01
CA ASN A 231 -21.21 9.36 -12.99
C ASN A 231 -19.71 9.72 -13.13
N TYR A 232 -19.27 9.96 -14.36
CA TYR A 232 -17.87 10.28 -14.64
C TYR A 232 -17.39 11.58 -14.02
N ASN A 233 -18.25 12.60 -13.89
CA ASN A 233 -17.88 13.86 -13.25
C ASN A 233 -17.57 13.66 -11.76
N LYS A 234 -18.41 12.89 -11.05
CA LYS A 234 -18.15 12.54 -9.65
C LYS A 234 -16.90 11.66 -9.52
N ALA A 235 -16.72 10.69 -10.42
CA ALA A 235 -15.52 9.86 -10.44
C ALA A 235 -14.25 10.71 -10.56
N PHE A 236 -14.21 11.62 -11.54
CA PHE A 236 -13.10 12.55 -11.75
C PHE A 236 -12.81 13.40 -10.50
N GLU A 237 -13.84 14.00 -9.90
CA GLU A 237 -13.66 14.83 -8.70
C GLU A 237 -13.11 14.03 -7.51
N PHE A 238 -13.56 12.79 -7.30
CA PHE A 238 -13.02 11.96 -6.23
C PHE A 238 -11.61 11.42 -6.52
N PHE A 239 -11.28 11.07 -7.78
CA PHE A 239 -9.89 10.76 -8.15
C PHE A 239 -8.98 11.96 -7.91
N LYS A 240 -9.42 13.17 -8.26
CA LYS A 240 -8.68 14.41 -8.01
C LYS A 240 -8.44 14.66 -6.52
N LYS A 241 -9.45 14.45 -5.67
CA LYS A 241 -9.31 14.56 -4.20
C LYS A 241 -8.32 13.54 -3.64
N SER A 242 -8.42 12.28 -4.08
CA SER A 242 -7.51 11.21 -3.67
C SER A 242 -6.06 11.51 -4.10
N ALA A 243 -5.88 11.94 -5.35
CA ALA A 243 -4.58 12.35 -5.90
C ALA A 243 -3.98 13.56 -5.17
N GLY A 244 -4.81 14.52 -4.75
CA GLY A 244 -4.38 15.68 -3.97
C GLY A 244 -3.81 15.34 -2.60
N GLN A 245 -4.06 14.12 -2.10
CA GLN A 245 -3.51 13.58 -0.85
C GLN A 245 -2.38 12.59 -1.10
N GLU A 246 -1.74 12.67 -2.27
CA GLU A 246 -0.59 11.85 -2.65
C GLU A 246 -0.86 10.34 -2.73
N PHE A 247 -2.13 9.95 -2.87
CA PHE A 247 -2.49 8.55 -3.10
C PHE A 247 -2.13 8.14 -4.53
N SER A 248 -1.18 7.22 -4.68
CA SER A 248 -0.56 6.90 -5.97
C SER A 248 -1.58 6.35 -6.98
N ASN A 249 -2.50 5.47 -6.55
CA ASN A 249 -3.58 4.97 -7.40
C ASN A 249 -4.57 6.07 -7.80
N GLY A 250 -4.82 7.04 -6.92
CA GLY A 250 -5.63 8.22 -7.21
C GLY A 250 -4.99 9.10 -8.29
N MET A 251 -3.68 9.34 -8.19
CA MET A 251 -2.89 10.06 -9.21
C MET A 251 -2.89 9.31 -10.55
N THR A 252 -2.71 7.99 -10.54
CA THR A 252 -2.79 7.16 -11.76
C THR A 252 -4.15 7.29 -12.43
N MET A 253 -5.24 7.17 -11.67
CA MET A 253 -6.58 7.29 -12.25
C MET A 253 -6.93 8.72 -12.67
N LEU A 254 -6.40 9.74 -12.00
CA LEU A 254 -6.52 11.12 -12.46
C LEU A 254 -5.81 11.30 -13.81
N GLY A 255 -4.62 10.73 -13.97
CA GLY A 255 -3.90 10.72 -15.25
C GLY A 255 -4.71 10.02 -16.34
N TYR A 256 -5.31 8.88 -16.01
CA TYR A 256 -6.20 8.13 -16.91
C TYR A 256 -7.45 8.93 -17.33
N CYS A 257 -8.04 9.68 -16.40
CA CYS A 257 -9.16 10.56 -16.71
C CYS A 257 -8.78 11.68 -17.69
N TYR A 258 -7.63 12.34 -17.48
CA TYR A 258 -7.15 13.37 -18.41
C TYR A 258 -6.74 12.79 -19.77
N TYR A 259 -6.19 11.58 -19.81
CA TYR A 259 -5.80 10.93 -21.06
C TYR A 259 -7.03 10.60 -21.93
N ASN A 260 -8.11 10.09 -21.31
CA ASN A 260 -9.31 9.63 -22.03
C ASN A 260 -10.48 10.63 -22.05
N GLY A 261 -10.38 11.76 -21.37
CA GLY A 261 -11.48 12.71 -21.20
C GLY A 261 -12.64 12.17 -20.35
N ILE A 262 -12.34 11.40 -19.29
CA ILE A 262 -13.37 10.82 -18.41
C ILE A 262 -13.73 11.83 -17.32
N GLY A 263 -14.93 12.41 -17.42
CA GLY A 263 -15.42 13.43 -16.47
C GLY A 263 -14.70 14.79 -16.58
N THR A 264 -13.88 14.95 -17.62
CA THR A 264 -13.08 16.14 -17.92
C THR A 264 -12.73 16.16 -19.42
N ASN A 265 -12.10 17.21 -19.91
CA ASN A 265 -11.57 17.24 -21.28
C ASN A 265 -10.23 16.51 -21.36
N VAL A 266 -9.90 15.99 -22.55
CA VAL A 266 -8.57 15.42 -22.80
C VAL A 266 -7.49 16.46 -22.56
N ASP A 267 -6.50 16.12 -21.73
CA ASP A 267 -5.36 16.98 -21.38
C ASP A 267 -4.12 16.12 -21.16
N MET A 268 -3.37 15.90 -22.24
CA MET A 268 -2.21 15.01 -22.23
C MET A 268 -1.07 15.49 -21.33
N GLN A 269 -0.92 16.81 -21.17
CA GLN A 269 0.07 17.36 -20.26
C GLN A 269 -0.26 16.99 -18.82
N LYS A 270 -1.51 17.23 -18.38
CA LYS A 270 -1.94 16.84 -17.03
C LYS A 270 -1.97 15.33 -16.82
N ALA A 271 -2.26 14.55 -17.86
CA ALA A 271 -2.17 13.10 -17.81
C ALA A 271 -0.73 12.65 -17.46
N THR A 272 0.23 13.14 -18.23
CA THR A 272 1.67 12.87 -18.02
C THR A 272 2.13 13.31 -16.65
N GLU A 273 1.80 14.54 -16.23
CA GLU A 273 2.18 15.06 -14.92
C GLU A 273 1.64 14.20 -13.77
N SER A 274 0.40 13.71 -13.89
CA SER A 274 -0.23 12.84 -12.90
C SER A 274 0.44 11.47 -12.85
N TYR A 275 0.68 10.85 -14.01
CA TYR A 275 1.41 9.59 -14.08
C TYR A 275 2.84 9.71 -13.56
N LEU A 276 3.56 10.79 -13.87
CA LEU A 276 4.92 11.02 -13.38
C LEU A 276 4.99 11.09 -11.85
N LYS A 277 4.02 11.77 -11.22
CA LYS A 277 3.93 11.83 -9.75
C LYS A 277 3.68 10.43 -9.16
N ALA A 278 2.71 9.69 -9.68
CA ALA A 278 2.42 8.33 -9.23
C ALA A 278 3.59 7.36 -9.43
N ALA A 279 4.28 7.45 -10.57
CA ALA A 279 5.42 6.61 -10.91
C ALA A 279 6.63 6.84 -10.00
N LYS A 280 6.87 8.09 -9.57
CA LYS A 280 7.89 8.43 -8.56
C LYS A 280 7.56 7.86 -7.17
N LEU A 281 6.28 7.68 -6.86
CA LEU A 281 5.83 6.97 -5.66
C LEU A 281 5.87 5.43 -5.82
N GLY A 282 6.34 4.93 -6.97
CA GLY A 282 6.46 3.49 -7.24
C GLY A 282 5.16 2.83 -7.70
N ASN A 283 4.20 3.58 -8.24
CA ASN A 283 2.99 3.00 -8.82
C ASN A 283 3.29 2.33 -10.17
N GLN A 284 3.17 1.00 -10.21
CA GLN A 284 3.52 0.19 -11.37
C GLN A 284 2.66 0.51 -12.61
N CYS A 285 1.35 0.74 -12.42
CA CYS A 285 0.46 1.11 -13.53
C CYS A 285 0.83 2.46 -14.13
N ALA A 286 1.20 3.45 -13.30
CA ALA A 286 1.65 4.74 -13.79
C ALA A 286 2.99 4.66 -14.53
N GLN A 287 3.94 3.87 -14.03
CA GLN A 287 5.22 3.62 -14.72
C GLN A 287 4.96 3.03 -16.10
N PHE A 288 4.13 1.99 -16.19
CA PHE A 288 3.74 1.39 -17.46
C PHE A 288 3.06 2.37 -18.43
N ASN A 289 2.15 3.21 -17.94
CA ASN A 289 1.51 4.22 -18.79
C ASN A 289 2.50 5.27 -19.31
N LEU A 290 3.49 5.68 -18.50
CA LEU A 290 4.57 6.56 -18.96
C LEU A 290 5.46 5.88 -20.01
N ASP A 291 5.75 4.59 -19.85
CA ASP A 291 6.54 3.81 -20.82
C ASP A 291 5.92 3.94 -22.22
N LEU A 292 4.61 3.69 -22.31
CA LEU A 292 3.84 3.77 -23.55
C LEU A 292 3.78 5.19 -24.11
N MET A 293 3.63 6.21 -23.27
CA MET A 293 3.59 7.61 -23.71
C MET A 293 4.95 8.08 -24.25
N TYR A 294 6.05 7.77 -23.56
CA TYR A 294 7.40 8.14 -24.04
C TYR A 294 7.82 7.36 -25.28
N GLU A 295 7.40 6.10 -25.42
CA GLU A 295 7.68 5.30 -26.61
C GLU A 295 6.91 5.78 -27.83
N SER A 296 5.60 6.06 -27.66
CA SER A 296 4.72 6.48 -28.75
C SER A 296 4.88 7.97 -29.11
N GLY A 297 5.29 8.81 -28.17
CA GLY A 297 5.22 10.27 -28.30
C GLY A 297 3.80 10.79 -28.17
N ASP A 298 2.89 10.02 -27.57
CA ASP A 298 1.51 10.45 -27.38
C ASP A 298 1.42 11.43 -26.21
N GLY A 299 1.11 12.70 -26.54
CA GLY A 299 0.95 13.74 -25.55
C GLY A 299 2.24 14.36 -24.99
N ILE A 300 3.40 13.78 -25.31
CA ILE A 300 4.73 14.24 -24.90
C ILE A 300 5.76 14.02 -26.01
N GLU A 301 6.90 14.70 -25.92
CA GLU A 301 8.01 14.43 -26.83
C GLU A 301 8.48 12.97 -26.66
N LYS A 302 8.48 12.24 -27.78
CA LYS A 302 8.97 10.87 -27.83
C LYS A 302 10.41 10.81 -27.31
N ASN A 303 10.64 9.97 -26.31
CA ASN A 303 11.96 9.85 -25.69
C ASN A 303 12.24 8.39 -25.32
N VAL A 304 12.94 7.69 -26.22
CA VAL A 304 13.27 6.27 -26.06
C VAL A 304 14.12 6.02 -24.81
N LYS A 305 15.01 6.95 -24.44
CA LYS A 305 15.83 6.80 -23.22
C LYS A 305 14.97 6.84 -21.95
N GLN A 306 13.99 7.74 -21.90
CA GLN A 306 13.03 7.80 -20.80
C GLN A 306 12.11 6.57 -20.78
N ALA A 307 11.67 6.10 -21.95
CA ALA A 307 10.89 4.87 -22.04
C ALA A 307 11.67 3.67 -21.48
N ILE A 308 12.95 3.48 -21.87
CA ILE A 308 13.80 2.41 -21.34
C ILE A 308 13.95 2.52 -19.80
N TYR A 309 14.24 3.71 -19.29
CA TYR A 309 14.38 3.93 -17.84
C TYR A 309 13.14 3.49 -17.04
N TRP A 310 11.95 3.85 -17.51
CA TRP A 310 10.71 3.49 -16.82
C TRP A 310 10.33 2.02 -17.04
N TYR A 311 10.58 1.46 -18.23
CA TYR A 311 10.42 0.02 -18.49
C TYR A 311 11.31 -0.82 -17.56
N GLU A 312 12.56 -0.41 -17.30
CA GLU A 312 13.45 -1.06 -16.32
C GLU A 312 12.83 -1.04 -14.92
N LYS A 313 12.35 0.12 -14.46
CA LYS A 313 11.72 0.27 -13.13
C LYS A 313 10.46 -0.59 -12.97
N SER A 314 9.66 -0.71 -14.02
CA SER A 314 8.44 -1.53 -14.04
C SER A 314 8.77 -3.03 -14.12
N ALA A 315 9.79 -3.40 -14.90
CA ALA A 315 10.30 -4.76 -15.05
C ALA A 315 10.95 -5.31 -13.76
N GLU A 316 11.71 -4.48 -13.02
CA GLU A 316 12.26 -4.79 -11.69
C GLU A 316 11.15 -5.16 -10.69
N GLN A 317 9.94 -4.65 -10.88
CA GLN A 317 8.75 -4.95 -10.07
C GLN A 317 7.90 -6.10 -10.63
N GLY A 318 8.42 -6.84 -11.62
CA GLY A 318 7.76 -8.02 -12.18
C GLY A 318 6.68 -7.73 -13.23
N ASN A 319 6.63 -6.52 -13.82
CA ASN A 319 5.71 -6.26 -14.92
C ASN A 319 6.17 -7.02 -16.19
N GLU A 320 5.47 -8.10 -16.53
CA GLU A 320 5.80 -8.94 -17.69
C GLU A 320 5.74 -8.16 -19.01
N ASN A 321 4.75 -7.28 -19.18
CA ASN A 321 4.65 -6.44 -20.38
C ASN A 321 5.86 -5.51 -20.50
N ALA A 322 6.28 -4.88 -19.39
CA ALA A 322 7.47 -4.05 -19.38
C ALA A 322 8.74 -4.86 -19.70
N GLN A 323 8.87 -6.07 -19.16
CA GLN A 323 10.00 -6.95 -19.46
C GLN A 323 10.07 -7.35 -20.95
N VAL A 324 8.92 -7.67 -21.56
CA VAL A 324 8.84 -8.00 -23.00
C VAL A 324 9.25 -6.79 -23.83
N ARG A 325 8.68 -5.62 -23.54
CA ARG A 325 8.95 -4.38 -24.29
C ARG A 325 10.38 -3.87 -24.13
N LEU A 326 10.94 -3.97 -22.93
CA LEU A 326 12.35 -3.67 -22.67
C LEU A 326 13.28 -4.52 -23.56
N LYS A 327 13.02 -5.83 -23.65
CA LYS A 327 13.79 -6.74 -24.51
C LYS A 327 13.68 -6.38 -25.99
N GLU A 328 12.53 -5.88 -26.44
CA GLU A 328 12.33 -5.44 -27.83
C GLU A 328 13.06 -4.13 -28.13
N LEU A 329 13.05 -3.17 -27.19
CA LEU A 329 13.70 -1.88 -27.35
C LEU A 329 15.23 -1.99 -27.31
N LEU A 330 15.79 -2.87 -26.49
CA LEU A 330 17.24 -3.10 -26.39
C LEU A 330 17.83 -3.90 -27.56
N LYS A 331 16.98 -4.48 -28.43
CA LYS A 331 17.42 -5.22 -29.63
C LYS A 331 17.55 -4.34 -30.88
N LYS A 332 17.09 -3.09 -30.84
CA LYS A 332 17.11 -2.14 -31.95
C LYS A 332 18.31 -1.21 -31.87
#